data_AF-A0A919P811-F1
#
_entry.id   AF-A0A919P811-F1
#
_cell.length_a   1.000
_cell.length_b   1.000
_cell.length_c   1.000
_cell.angle_alpha   90.00
_cell.angle_beta   90.00
_cell.angle_gamma   90.00
#
_symmetry.space_group_name_H-M   'P 1'
#
loop_
_entity.id
_entity.type
_entity.pdbx_description
1 polymer ?
#
loop_
_entity_poly.entity_id
_entity_poly.type
_entity_poly.pdbx_seq_one_letter_code
_entity_poly.pdbx_strand_id
1 'polypeptide(L)'
;MNHVLVINSGSSSIKYQLVDATSGDALASGIVERIGLEVGKVKHEGPSGETVLEQAVPDHETGMRLVLDLFEQQGPQLREADLTAVGHRVVQGGDVFDGPAVIDDEVLAQIDALSPLAPLHNPANVAGIEAARHAFPNIPHVAIFDTAFHRTMPPAAYTYAIDEQVAKEFKIRRYGAHGTSHLYVSRATADFLGRPVEELNTIVLHLGNGASASAVRGGECIDTSMGLTPLEGLVMGTRSGDIDPAVLFHLARVGGYTIDQLDELLNRKSGMLGLSGYTDMRDVHDAVANGDERVKTALDVYYHRIKGYVGKYYAELGHVDVITFTAGIGENDDIVRLNALAGLERLGIQVDPERNAGRKKQPTVISPDGAEVTVLVIPTNEELEIARQSVAAIG
;
A
#
# COMPACT_ATOMS: atom_id res chain seq x y z
N MET A 1 -11.95 17.82 -19.08
CA MET A 1 -11.64 16.40 -18.80
C MET A 1 -10.58 16.44 -17.72
N ASN A 2 -10.68 15.61 -16.69
CA ASN A 2 -9.80 15.72 -15.53
C ASN A 2 -8.71 14.65 -15.58
N HIS A 3 -7.77 14.79 -16.51
CA HIS A 3 -6.68 13.83 -16.67
C HIS A 3 -5.54 14.14 -15.70
N VAL A 4 -5.11 13.13 -14.95
CA VAL A 4 -4.00 13.25 -14.00
C VAL A 4 -2.94 12.23 -14.35
N LEU A 5 -1.69 12.68 -14.44
CA LEU A 5 -0.54 11.78 -14.48
C LEU A 5 -0.19 11.39 -13.04
N VAL A 6 -0.47 10.15 -12.68
CA VAL A 6 -0.15 9.59 -11.36
C VAL A 6 1.24 8.98 -11.41
N ILE A 7 2.07 9.30 -10.42
CA ILE A 7 3.47 8.88 -10.32
C ILE A 7 3.72 8.25 -8.95
N ASN A 8 4.35 7.08 -8.96
CA ASN A 8 4.81 6.36 -7.77
C ASN A 8 6.28 5.98 -7.96
N SER A 9 7.16 6.76 -7.34
CA SER A 9 8.62 6.62 -7.45
C SER A 9 9.17 5.82 -6.28
N GLY A 10 9.79 4.68 -6.56
CA GLY A 10 10.59 3.91 -5.60
C GLY A 10 12.08 4.13 -5.83
N SER A 11 12.93 3.57 -4.95
CA SER A 11 14.39 3.74 -5.02
C SER A 11 15.01 3.30 -6.36
N SER A 12 14.39 2.36 -7.06
CA SER A 12 14.88 1.81 -8.34
C SER A 12 13.80 1.71 -9.42
N SER A 13 12.67 2.40 -9.24
CA SER A 13 11.57 2.37 -10.22
C SER A 13 10.71 3.62 -10.22
N ILE A 14 10.04 3.87 -11.35
CA ILE A 14 8.97 4.87 -11.50
C ILE A 14 7.79 4.14 -12.13
N LYS A 15 6.71 3.97 -11.38
CA LYS A 15 5.42 3.54 -11.92
C LYS A 15 4.60 4.78 -12.25
N TYR A 16 3.89 4.75 -13.36
CA TYR A 16 3.06 5.86 -13.78
C TYR A 16 1.79 5.40 -14.49
N GLN A 17 0.75 6.23 -14.39
CA GLN A 17 -0.52 6.00 -15.08
C GLN A 17 -1.17 7.33 -15.42
N LEU A 18 -1.69 7.45 -16.64
CA LEU A 18 -2.54 8.57 -17.03
C LEU A 18 -4.00 8.18 -16.77
N VAL A 19 -4.64 8.85 -15.82
CA VAL A 19 -5.96 8.49 -15.31
C VAL A 19 -6.97 9.59 -15.60
N ASP A 20 -8.15 9.24 -16.11
CA ASP A 20 -9.31 10.13 -16.04
C ASP A 20 -9.92 10.06 -14.63
N ALA A 21 -9.80 11.13 -13.85
CA ALA A 21 -10.28 11.18 -12.48
C ALA A 21 -11.82 11.04 -12.35
N THR A 22 -12.55 11.26 -13.45
CA THR A 22 -14.01 11.16 -13.52
C THR A 22 -14.44 9.71 -13.71
N SER A 23 -13.99 9.08 -14.80
CA SER A 23 -14.40 7.70 -15.13
C SER A 23 -13.60 6.64 -14.38
N GLY A 24 -12.37 6.96 -13.98
CA GLY A 24 -11.41 6.01 -13.43
C GLY A 24 -10.64 5.22 -14.48
N ASP A 25 -10.82 5.52 -15.76
CA ASP A 25 -10.13 4.83 -16.84
C ASP A 25 -8.64 5.18 -16.86
N ALA A 26 -7.83 4.13 -17.03
CA ALA A 26 -6.41 4.26 -17.30
C ALA A 26 -6.18 4.36 -18.81
N LEU A 27 -5.81 5.55 -19.27
CA LEU A 27 -5.58 5.82 -20.69
C LEU A 27 -4.23 5.27 -21.18
N ALA A 28 -3.25 5.24 -20.29
CA ALA A 28 -1.97 4.57 -20.47
C ALA A 28 -1.33 4.29 -19.11
N SER A 29 -0.45 3.30 -19.07
CA SER A 29 0.32 2.97 -17.87
C SER A 29 1.72 2.54 -18.23
N GLY A 30 2.62 2.57 -17.26
CA GLY A 30 3.94 2.03 -17.47
C GLY A 30 4.78 1.96 -16.21
N ILE A 31 5.96 1.39 -16.39
CA ILE A 31 6.95 1.24 -15.34
C ILE A 31 8.34 1.38 -15.93
N VAL A 32 9.16 2.17 -15.26
CA VAL A 32 10.62 2.21 -15.40
C VAL A 32 11.16 1.41 -14.23
N GLU A 33 11.94 0.35 -14.49
CA GLU A 33 12.55 -0.50 -13.48
C GLU A 33 14.07 -0.48 -13.60
N ARG A 34 14.74 -0.89 -12.52
CA ARG A 34 16.21 -1.05 -12.46
C ARG A 34 16.95 0.27 -12.70
N ILE A 35 16.38 1.37 -12.22
CA ILE A 35 17.05 2.68 -12.20
C ILE A 35 18.34 2.57 -11.38
N GLY A 36 19.42 3.15 -11.88
CA GLY A 36 20.77 3.09 -11.31
C GLY A 36 21.55 1.82 -11.61
N LEU A 37 20.95 0.83 -12.31
CA LEU A 37 21.65 -0.35 -12.80
C LEU A 37 22.12 -0.17 -14.25
N GLU A 38 23.05 -1.02 -14.68
CA GLU A 38 23.62 -0.99 -16.03
C GLU A 38 22.57 -1.12 -17.13
N VAL A 39 21.54 -1.95 -16.89
CA VAL A 39 20.41 -2.14 -17.82
C VAL A 39 19.09 -1.95 -17.06
N GLY A 40 18.46 -0.82 -17.33
CA GLY A 40 17.09 -0.51 -16.99
C GLY A 40 16.10 -1.25 -17.89
N LYS A 41 14.86 -1.42 -17.41
CA LYS A 41 13.76 -1.95 -18.22
C LYS A 41 12.59 -0.99 -18.16
N VAL A 42 12.10 -0.56 -19.30
CA VAL A 42 10.93 0.32 -19.41
C VAL A 42 9.83 -0.41 -20.13
N LYS A 43 8.64 -0.41 -19.54
CA LYS A 43 7.42 -0.91 -20.15
C LYS A 43 6.40 0.23 -20.20
N HIS A 44 5.77 0.40 -21.35
CA HIS A 44 4.67 1.34 -21.54
C HIS A 44 3.53 0.62 -22.27
N GLU A 45 2.30 0.85 -21.81
CA GLU A 45 1.08 0.34 -22.39
C GLU A 45 0.18 1.54 -22.68
N GLY A 46 -0.01 1.83 -23.96
CA GLY A 46 -0.81 2.95 -24.44
C GLY A 46 -1.74 2.52 -25.59
N PRO A 47 -2.43 3.47 -26.25
CA PRO A 47 -3.37 3.18 -27.33
C PRO A 47 -2.74 2.46 -28.52
N SER A 48 -1.43 2.65 -28.73
CA SER A 48 -0.66 1.99 -29.79
C SER A 48 -0.22 0.56 -29.42
N GLY A 49 -0.50 0.10 -28.21
CA GLY A 49 -0.11 -1.21 -27.68
C GLY A 49 1.01 -1.15 -26.63
N GLU A 50 1.63 -2.30 -26.39
CA GLU A 50 2.74 -2.45 -25.44
C GLU A 50 4.08 -2.15 -26.12
N THR A 51 4.90 -1.33 -25.46
CA THR A 51 6.30 -1.09 -25.80
C THR A 51 7.20 -1.47 -24.64
N VAL A 52 8.25 -2.25 -24.92
CA VAL A 52 9.26 -2.64 -23.94
C VAL A 52 10.65 -2.24 -24.46
N LEU A 53 11.40 -1.51 -23.65
CA LEU A 53 12.76 -1.07 -23.94
C LEU A 53 13.72 -1.54 -22.84
N GLU A 54 14.92 -1.95 -23.22
CA GLU A 54 16.01 -2.24 -22.29
C GLU A 54 17.18 -1.29 -22.61
N GLN A 55 17.48 -0.39 -21.68
CA GLN A 55 18.53 0.62 -21.83
C GLN A 55 18.98 1.17 -20.47
N ALA A 56 20.12 1.86 -20.43
CA ALA A 56 20.60 2.48 -19.20
C ALA A 56 19.64 3.57 -18.72
N VAL A 57 19.28 3.52 -17.43
CA VAL A 57 18.48 4.54 -16.75
C VAL A 57 19.22 4.92 -15.45
N PRO A 58 20.18 5.86 -15.51
CA PRO A 58 21.08 6.15 -14.39
C PRO A 58 20.36 6.74 -13.17
N ASP A 59 19.31 7.53 -13.39
CA ASP A 59 18.60 8.29 -12.35
C ASP A 59 17.11 8.50 -12.70
N HIS A 60 16.37 9.04 -11.74
CA HIS A 60 14.94 9.33 -11.88
C HIS A 60 14.64 10.41 -12.91
N GLU A 61 15.56 11.37 -13.13
CA GLU A 61 15.42 12.40 -14.16
C GLU A 61 15.43 11.77 -15.56
N THR A 62 16.42 10.91 -15.83
CA THR A 62 16.48 10.14 -17.08
C THR A 62 15.27 9.24 -17.22
N GLY A 63 14.86 8.58 -16.13
CA GLY A 63 13.65 7.76 -16.10
C GLY A 63 12.40 8.55 -16.50
N MET A 64 12.20 9.75 -15.94
CA MET A 64 11.06 10.61 -16.24
C MET A 64 11.07 11.09 -17.69
N ARG A 65 12.24 11.47 -18.22
CA ARG A 65 12.37 11.84 -19.63
C ARG A 65 11.95 10.70 -20.56
N LEU A 66 12.32 9.46 -20.24
CA LEU A 66 11.89 8.29 -21.01
C LEU A 66 10.38 8.06 -20.95
N VAL A 67 9.74 8.37 -19.83
CA VAL A 67 8.27 8.35 -19.73
C VAL A 67 7.65 9.34 -20.71
N LEU A 68 8.15 10.58 -20.78
CA LEU A 68 7.68 11.59 -21.73
C LEU A 68 7.86 11.13 -23.18
N ASP A 69 9.06 10.64 -23.53
CA ASP A 69 9.38 10.17 -24.88
C ASP A 69 8.42 9.04 -25.31
N LEU A 70 8.07 8.14 -24.39
CA LEU A 70 7.12 7.05 -24.66
C LEU A 70 5.69 7.58 -24.87
N PHE A 71 5.23 8.53 -24.07
CA PHE A 71 3.94 9.18 -24.32
C PHE A 71 3.90 9.94 -25.66
N GLU A 72 4.99 10.61 -26.04
CA GLU A 72 5.06 11.29 -27.35
C GLU A 72 5.05 10.28 -28.52
N GLN A 73 5.72 9.13 -28.38
CA GLN A 73 5.85 8.15 -29.45
C GLN A 73 4.67 7.17 -29.56
N GLN A 74 4.13 6.72 -28.43
CA GLN A 74 3.15 5.63 -28.34
C GLN A 74 1.75 6.10 -27.89
N GLY A 75 1.67 7.32 -27.35
CA GLY A 75 0.43 7.96 -26.97
C GLY A 75 -0.16 7.51 -25.64
N PRO A 76 -1.17 8.24 -25.13
CA PRO A 76 -1.69 9.50 -25.68
C PRO A 76 -0.69 10.65 -25.47
N GLN A 77 -0.69 11.64 -26.37
CA GLN A 77 0.19 12.80 -26.23
C GLN A 77 -0.23 13.62 -25.01
N LEU A 78 0.64 13.75 -24.01
CA LEU A 78 0.31 14.45 -22.76
C LEU A 78 -0.08 15.92 -22.97
N ARG A 79 0.48 16.59 -23.99
CA ARG A 79 0.11 17.97 -24.35
C ARG A 79 -1.32 18.09 -24.87
N GLU A 80 -1.81 17.07 -25.55
CA GLU A 80 -3.17 17.01 -26.08
C GLU A 80 -4.16 16.44 -25.05
N ALA A 81 -3.64 15.74 -24.04
CA ALA A 81 -4.41 15.10 -22.99
C ALA A 81 -4.96 16.08 -21.93
N ASP A 82 -4.82 17.41 -22.08
CA ASP A 82 -5.37 18.41 -21.15
C ASP A 82 -5.07 18.06 -19.66
N LEU A 83 -3.78 17.81 -19.37
CA LEU A 83 -3.32 17.42 -18.04
C LEU A 83 -3.74 18.46 -17.01
N THR A 84 -4.55 18.04 -16.05
CA THR A 84 -5.05 18.86 -14.96
C THR A 84 -4.05 18.95 -13.82
N ALA A 85 -3.36 17.85 -13.51
CA ALA A 85 -2.37 17.77 -12.45
C ALA A 85 -1.39 16.60 -12.67
N VAL A 86 -0.29 16.61 -11.92
CA VAL A 86 0.57 15.45 -11.68
C VAL A 86 0.45 15.04 -10.21
N GLY A 87 -0.12 13.87 -9.95
CA GLY A 87 -0.30 13.32 -8.62
C GLY A 87 0.88 12.43 -8.21
N HIS A 88 1.46 12.65 -7.04
CA HIS A 88 2.62 11.92 -6.53
C HIS A 88 2.23 11.13 -5.30
N ARG A 89 2.45 9.82 -5.33
CA ARG A 89 2.40 9.02 -4.10
C ARG A 89 3.65 9.32 -3.26
N VAL A 90 3.44 9.77 -2.04
CA VAL A 90 4.49 9.97 -1.03
C VAL A 90 4.22 9.04 0.14
N VAL A 91 5.23 8.29 0.58
CA VAL A 91 5.01 7.30 1.65
C VAL A 91 4.77 7.99 2.99
N GLN A 92 5.66 8.88 3.43
CA GLN A 92 5.60 9.43 4.78
C GLN A 92 5.29 10.94 4.77
N GLY A 93 4.16 11.32 5.37
CA GLY A 93 3.71 12.70 5.57
C GLY A 93 3.94 13.22 6.99
N GLY A 94 4.37 12.33 7.89
CA GLY A 94 4.72 12.67 9.27
C GLY A 94 3.55 13.27 10.05
N ASP A 95 3.87 14.15 10.98
CA ASP A 95 2.90 14.96 11.72
C ASP A 95 2.51 16.26 11.00
N VAL A 96 3.05 16.47 9.79
CA VAL A 96 2.93 17.72 9.02
C VAL A 96 1.74 17.65 8.07
N PHE A 97 1.60 16.55 7.32
CA PHE A 97 0.58 16.42 6.29
C PHE A 97 -0.55 15.49 6.74
N ASP A 98 -1.76 16.04 6.83
CA ASP A 98 -2.99 15.29 7.15
C ASP A 98 -3.91 15.04 5.94
N GLY A 99 -3.49 15.49 4.76
CA GLY A 99 -4.16 15.28 3.49
C GLY A 99 -3.25 15.63 2.32
N PRO A 100 -3.82 15.69 1.09
CA PRO A 100 -3.10 16.12 -0.10
C PRO A 100 -2.49 17.51 0.05
N ALA A 101 -1.31 17.71 -0.53
CA ALA A 101 -0.64 19.01 -0.57
C ALA A 101 -0.25 19.38 -1.99
N VAL A 102 -0.63 20.57 -2.45
CA VAL A 102 -0.11 21.14 -3.71
C VAL A 102 1.37 21.45 -3.49
N ILE A 103 2.22 20.94 -4.38
CA ILE A 103 3.67 20.96 -4.21
C ILE A 103 4.24 22.29 -4.71
N ASP A 104 4.78 23.06 -3.78
CA ASP A 104 5.75 24.12 -4.03
C ASP A 104 7.13 23.74 -3.45
N ASP A 105 8.06 24.69 -3.41
CA ASP A 105 9.41 24.46 -2.89
C ASP A 105 9.41 24.23 -1.36
N GLU A 106 8.46 24.82 -0.62
CA GLU A 106 8.34 24.62 0.82
C GLU A 106 7.80 23.22 1.13
N VAL A 107 6.75 22.80 0.45
CA VAL A 107 6.17 21.45 0.57
C VAL A 107 7.20 20.39 0.19
N LEU A 108 7.95 20.59 -0.89
CA LEU A 108 9.02 19.66 -1.28
C LEU A 108 10.10 19.54 -0.20
N ALA A 109 10.54 20.66 0.37
CA ALA A 109 11.52 20.66 1.47
C ALA A 109 10.99 19.99 2.73
N GLN A 110 9.69 20.16 3.05
CA GLN A 110 9.04 19.45 4.17
C GLN A 110 8.97 17.94 3.93
N ILE A 111 8.67 17.50 2.71
CA ILE A 111 8.67 16.07 2.35
C ILE A 111 10.08 15.47 2.52
N ASP A 112 11.12 16.19 2.10
CA ASP A 112 12.50 15.73 2.26
C ASP A 112 12.95 15.72 3.73
N ALA A 113 12.52 16.69 4.53
CA ALA A 113 12.79 16.70 5.97
C ALA A 113 12.18 15.49 6.72
N LEU A 114 11.19 14.81 6.12
CA LEU A 114 10.60 13.58 6.63
C LEU A 114 11.32 12.31 6.18
N SER A 115 12.33 12.41 5.31
CA SER A 115 13.16 11.28 4.85
C SER A 115 13.70 10.39 5.97
N PRO A 116 14.13 10.90 7.15
CA PRO A 116 14.56 10.05 8.27
C PRO A 116 13.48 9.09 8.79
N LEU A 117 12.20 9.39 8.62
CA LEU A 117 11.08 8.52 9.02
C LEU A 117 10.78 7.42 7.99
N ALA A 118 11.21 7.60 6.74
CA ALA A 118 11.02 6.63 5.65
C ALA A 118 12.21 6.66 4.67
N PRO A 119 13.43 6.28 5.11
CA PRO A 119 14.68 6.50 4.36
C PRO A 119 14.75 5.72 3.05
N LEU A 120 13.99 4.63 2.91
CA LEU A 120 13.92 3.83 1.68
C LEU A 120 12.88 4.35 0.67
N HIS A 121 12.07 5.36 1.03
CA HIS A 121 10.92 5.79 0.26
C HIS A 121 10.94 7.29 -0.06
N ASN A 122 10.92 8.14 0.97
CA ASN A 122 10.78 9.58 0.79
C ASN A 122 11.87 10.21 -0.10
N PRO A 123 13.17 9.84 0.00
CA PRO A 123 14.18 10.36 -0.91
C PRO A 123 13.89 10.07 -2.38
N ALA A 124 13.37 8.88 -2.69
CA ALA A 124 12.99 8.51 -4.05
C ALA A 124 11.70 9.22 -4.50
N ASN A 125 10.78 9.50 -3.56
CA ASN A 125 9.60 10.33 -3.84
C ASN A 125 10.02 11.77 -4.19
N VAL A 126 10.93 12.38 -3.41
CA VAL A 126 11.50 13.72 -3.67
C VAL A 126 12.16 13.77 -5.05
N ALA A 127 13.06 12.83 -5.36
CA ALA A 127 13.71 12.79 -6.68
C ALA A 127 12.71 12.62 -7.83
N GLY A 128 11.65 11.82 -7.63
CA GLY A 128 10.56 11.67 -8.60
C GLY A 128 9.75 12.96 -8.79
N ILE A 129 9.44 13.66 -7.70
CA ILE A 129 8.73 14.95 -7.73
C ILE A 129 9.58 16.00 -8.46
N GLU A 130 10.87 16.11 -8.13
CA GLU A 130 11.79 17.03 -8.78
C GLU A 130 11.87 16.76 -10.28
N ALA A 131 12.12 15.51 -10.68
CA ALA A 131 12.18 15.12 -12.09
C ALA A 131 10.86 15.46 -12.83
N ALA A 132 9.72 15.20 -12.21
CA ALA A 132 8.43 15.53 -12.80
C ALA A 132 8.17 17.04 -12.88
N ARG A 133 8.55 17.83 -11.87
CA ARG A 133 8.39 19.30 -11.90
C ARG A 133 9.23 19.94 -13.00
N HIS A 134 10.42 19.40 -13.28
CA HIS A 134 11.23 19.82 -14.43
C HIS A 134 10.57 19.47 -15.77
N ALA A 135 9.92 18.29 -15.85
CA ALA A 135 9.20 17.84 -17.04
C ALA A 135 7.89 18.61 -17.31
N PHE A 136 7.17 19.00 -16.26
CA PHE A 136 5.85 19.63 -16.31
C PHE A 136 5.80 20.96 -15.54
N PRO A 137 6.64 21.96 -15.88
CA PRO A 137 6.83 23.16 -15.04
C PRO A 137 5.59 24.05 -14.88
N ASN A 138 4.59 23.88 -15.76
CA ASN A 138 3.37 24.69 -15.77
C ASN A 138 2.12 23.92 -15.30
N ILE A 139 2.27 22.65 -14.91
CA ILE A 139 1.17 21.82 -14.42
C ILE A 139 1.24 21.78 -12.89
N PRO A 140 0.12 21.86 -12.15
CA PRO A 140 0.13 21.66 -10.70
C PRO A 140 0.60 20.25 -10.32
N HIS A 141 1.50 20.16 -9.34
CA HIS A 141 1.91 18.91 -8.73
C HIS A 141 1.22 18.76 -7.37
N VAL A 142 0.75 17.55 -7.02
CA VAL A 142 0.09 17.29 -5.74
C VAL A 142 0.71 16.05 -5.09
N ALA A 143 1.10 16.13 -3.82
CA ALA A 143 1.57 15.00 -3.03
C ALA A 143 0.39 14.38 -2.27
N ILE A 144 0.22 13.06 -2.40
CA ILE A 144 -0.77 12.26 -1.68
C ILE A 144 0.00 11.31 -0.76
N PHE A 145 -0.31 11.37 0.53
CA PHE A 145 0.46 10.69 1.56
C PHE A 145 -0.19 9.39 2.02
N ASP A 146 0.55 8.29 1.99
CA ASP A 146 0.10 6.98 2.51
C ASP A 146 -0.23 7.01 4.01
N THR A 147 0.21 8.05 4.73
CA THR A 147 -0.01 8.24 6.17
C THR A 147 -1.19 9.14 6.50
N ALA A 148 -1.70 9.91 5.53
CA ALA A 148 -2.74 10.91 5.78
C ALA A 148 -4.03 10.28 6.32
N PHE A 149 -4.50 9.19 5.72
CA PHE A 149 -5.73 8.50 6.15
C PHE A 149 -5.68 8.06 7.63
N HIS A 150 -4.50 7.74 8.14
CA HIS A 150 -4.32 7.23 9.50
C HIS A 150 -4.20 8.35 10.55
N ARG A 151 -4.24 9.62 10.14
CA ARG A 151 -4.08 10.77 11.06
C ARG A 151 -5.24 10.93 12.06
N THR A 152 -6.38 10.32 11.76
CA THR A 152 -7.55 10.25 12.66
C THR A 152 -7.37 9.29 13.84
N MET A 153 -6.31 8.46 13.85
CA MET A 153 -6.05 7.53 14.96
C MET A 153 -5.98 8.31 16.30
N PRO A 154 -6.65 7.82 17.36
CA PRO A 154 -6.57 8.45 18.67
C PRO A 154 -5.19 8.24 19.31
N PRO A 155 -4.79 9.07 20.29
CA PRO A 155 -3.51 8.92 21.00
C PRO A 155 -3.24 7.51 21.52
N ALA A 156 -4.27 6.83 22.03
CA ALA A 156 -4.14 5.47 22.54
C ALA A 156 -3.71 4.43 21.48
N ALA A 157 -4.04 4.65 20.20
CA ALA A 157 -3.70 3.75 19.11
C ALA A 157 -2.30 4.04 18.53
N TYR A 158 -1.92 5.32 18.45
CA TYR A 158 -0.65 5.70 17.83
C TYR A 158 0.55 5.79 18.78
N THR A 159 0.32 5.83 20.09
CA THR A 159 1.40 6.03 21.07
C THR A 159 2.03 4.69 21.43
N TYR A 160 3.34 4.56 21.20
CA TYR A 160 4.09 3.42 21.71
C TYR A 160 4.37 3.60 23.21
N ALA A 161 4.35 2.50 23.96
CA ALA A 161 4.62 2.48 25.39
C ALA A 161 6.12 2.57 25.70
N ILE A 162 6.74 3.71 25.34
CA ILE A 162 8.14 4.07 25.63
C ILE A 162 8.21 5.42 26.34
N ASP A 163 9.42 5.88 26.70
CA ASP A 163 9.61 7.20 27.29
C ASP A 163 9.07 8.31 26.37
N GLU A 164 8.22 9.18 26.93
CA GLU A 164 7.52 10.23 26.19
C GLU A 164 8.49 11.26 25.58
N GLN A 165 9.56 11.62 26.31
CA GLN A 165 10.51 12.63 25.84
C GLN A 165 11.31 12.09 24.65
N VAL A 166 11.77 10.83 24.76
CA VAL A 166 12.41 10.12 23.64
C VAL A 166 11.48 10.03 22.44
N ALA A 167 10.22 9.63 22.66
CA ALA A 167 9.26 9.52 21.56
C ALA A 167 9.04 10.85 20.86
N LYS A 168 8.91 11.95 21.62
CA LYS A 168 8.72 13.29 21.08
C LYS A 168 9.94 13.80 20.32
N GLU A 169 11.14 13.62 20.86
CA GLU A 169 12.40 14.06 20.23
C GLU A 169 12.59 13.43 18.84
N PHE A 170 12.31 12.13 18.72
CA PHE A 170 12.50 11.38 17.49
C PHE A 170 11.22 11.20 16.65
N LYS A 171 10.14 11.90 17.01
CA LYS A 171 8.82 11.79 16.34
C LYS A 171 8.30 10.35 16.22
N ILE A 172 8.55 9.53 17.25
CA ILE A 172 8.17 8.11 17.29
C ILE A 172 6.70 8.00 17.66
N ARG A 173 5.92 7.47 16.72
CA ARG A 173 4.51 7.10 16.86
C ARG A 173 4.13 6.17 15.72
N ARG A 174 2.96 5.55 15.81
CA ARG A 174 2.33 4.90 14.66
C ARG A 174 1.90 5.97 13.65
N TYR A 175 2.33 5.80 12.41
CA TYR A 175 1.84 6.58 11.27
C TYR A 175 0.98 5.73 10.33
N GLY A 176 1.26 4.43 10.22
CA GLY A 176 0.62 3.55 9.23
C GLY A 176 1.19 3.74 7.82
N ALA A 177 0.70 2.95 6.87
CA ALA A 177 0.92 3.15 5.43
C ALA A 177 -0.24 2.52 4.63
N HIS A 178 -0.15 2.53 3.30
CA HIS A 178 -1.25 2.14 2.39
C HIS A 178 -2.54 2.93 2.63
N GLY A 179 -2.47 4.13 3.21
CA GLY A 179 -3.63 4.93 3.58
C GLY A 179 -4.54 5.23 2.40
N THR A 180 -3.98 5.51 1.22
CA THR A 180 -4.71 5.71 -0.03
C THR A 180 -5.59 4.50 -0.37
N SER A 181 -5.05 3.28 -0.28
CA SER A 181 -5.81 2.05 -0.53
C SER A 181 -6.89 1.82 0.52
N HIS A 182 -6.57 1.95 1.82
CA HIS A 182 -7.56 1.77 2.89
C HIS A 182 -8.71 2.78 2.80
N LEU A 183 -8.39 4.04 2.48
CA LEU A 183 -9.37 5.10 2.26
C LEU A 183 -10.27 4.77 1.07
N TYR A 184 -9.69 4.45 -0.08
CA TYR A 184 -10.45 4.09 -1.28
C TYR A 184 -11.37 2.90 -1.02
N VAL A 185 -10.84 1.83 -0.44
CA VAL A 185 -11.59 0.58 -0.22
C VAL A 185 -12.68 0.76 0.82
N SER A 186 -12.45 1.53 1.90
CA SER A 186 -13.51 1.80 2.88
C SER A 186 -14.70 2.55 2.27
N ARG A 187 -14.44 3.55 1.41
CA ARG A 187 -15.50 4.26 0.66
C ARG A 187 -16.19 3.37 -0.37
N ALA A 188 -15.41 2.63 -1.17
CA ALA A 188 -15.95 1.72 -2.18
C ALA A 188 -16.79 0.58 -1.56
N THR A 189 -16.44 0.12 -0.37
CA THR A 189 -17.26 -0.81 0.42
C THR A 189 -18.61 -0.20 0.78
N ALA A 190 -18.63 1.05 1.27
CA ALA A 190 -19.85 1.75 1.60
C ALA A 190 -20.77 1.94 0.38
N ASP A 191 -20.18 2.42 -0.73
CA ASP A 191 -20.87 2.61 -2.00
C ASP A 191 -21.47 1.30 -2.53
N PHE A 192 -20.71 0.20 -2.49
CA PHE A 192 -21.16 -1.10 -2.94
C PHE A 192 -22.32 -1.66 -2.11
N LEU A 193 -22.33 -1.38 -0.81
CA LEU A 193 -23.42 -1.78 0.09
C LEU A 193 -24.62 -0.83 0.04
N GLY A 194 -24.51 0.32 -0.65
CA GLY A 194 -25.54 1.35 -0.66
C GLY A 194 -25.80 1.95 0.72
N ARG A 195 -24.77 2.00 1.57
CA ARG A 195 -24.84 2.54 2.94
C ARG A 195 -23.90 3.75 3.09
N PRO A 196 -24.25 4.77 3.89
CA PRO A 196 -23.32 5.84 4.22
C PRO A 196 -22.06 5.30 4.91
N VAL A 197 -20.89 5.84 4.56
CA VAL A 197 -19.61 5.39 5.15
C VAL A 197 -19.55 5.68 6.65
N GLU A 198 -20.24 6.72 7.10
CA GLU A 198 -20.36 7.15 8.49
C GLU A 198 -21.11 6.15 9.37
N GLU A 199 -21.91 5.26 8.77
CA GLU A 199 -22.69 4.23 9.46
C GLU A 199 -22.01 2.85 9.46
N LEU A 200 -20.76 2.75 8.99
CA LEU A 200 -20.05 1.49 8.85
C LEU A 200 -18.80 1.40 9.74
N ASN A 201 -18.68 0.27 10.43
CA ASN A 201 -17.43 -0.19 11.02
C ASN A 201 -16.81 -1.27 10.13
N THR A 202 -15.69 -0.94 9.48
CA THR A 202 -15.02 -1.79 8.50
C THR A 202 -13.64 -2.17 8.97
N ILE A 203 -13.29 -3.46 8.87
CA ILE A 203 -11.90 -3.90 8.90
C ILE A 203 -11.43 -4.06 7.45
N VAL A 204 -10.40 -3.33 7.05
CA VAL A 204 -9.82 -3.46 5.70
C VAL A 204 -8.53 -4.27 5.78
N LEU A 205 -8.45 -5.32 4.97
CA LEU A 205 -7.31 -6.23 4.82
C LEU A 205 -6.66 -6.00 3.45
N HIS A 206 -5.70 -5.06 3.39
CA HIS A 206 -4.85 -4.86 2.23
C HIS A 206 -3.74 -5.91 2.25
N LEU A 207 -3.90 -6.99 1.47
CA LEU A 207 -2.98 -8.11 1.44
C LEU A 207 -2.26 -8.14 0.09
N GLY A 208 -1.00 -7.74 0.06
CA GLY A 208 -0.12 -7.84 -1.10
C GLY A 208 1.30 -8.24 -0.67
N ASN A 209 2.31 -7.92 -1.49
CA ASN A 209 3.71 -8.14 -1.09
C ASN A 209 4.09 -7.30 0.14
N GLY A 210 3.50 -6.12 0.29
CA GLY A 210 3.27 -5.47 1.57
C GLY A 210 1.85 -5.74 2.04
N ALA A 211 1.68 -6.03 3.32
CA ALA A 211 0.36 -6.35 3.88
C ALA A 211 0.09 -5.48 5.10
N SER A 212 -1.14 -4.98 5.20
CA SER A 212 -1.59 -4.19 6.35
C SER A 212 -3.08 -4.37 6.58
N ALA A 213 -3.50 -4.28 7.84
CA ALA A 213 -4.89 -4.22 8.22
C ALA A 213 -5.21 -2.86 8.86
N SER A 214 -6.41 -2.33 8.65
CA SER A 214 -6.92 -1.14 9.37
C SER A 214 -8.29 -1.40 9.98
N ALA A 215 -8.56 -0.72 11.10
CA ALA A 215 -9.88 -0.58 11.69
C ALA A 215 -10.43 0.80 11.33
N VAL A 216 -11.58 0.83 10.66
CA VAL A 216 -12.22 2.05 10.17
C VAL A 216 -13.60 2.19 10.82
N ARG A 217 -13.84 3.29 11.51
CA ARG A 217 -15.13 3.62 12.14
C ARG A 217 -15.70 4.85 11.46
N GLY A 218 -16.84 4.69 10.78
CA GLY A 218 -17.53 5.82 10.16
C GLY A 218 -16.69 6.55 9.11
N GLY A 219 -15.83 5.83 8.37
CA GLY A 219 -14.91 6.41 7.39
C GLY A 219 -13.60 6.94 7.96
N GLU A 220 -13.40 6.95 9.29
CA GLU A 220 -12.15 7.37 9.93
C GLU A 220 -11.32 6.17 10.38
N CYS A 221 -10.01 6.20 10.14
CA CYS A 221 -9.10 5.19 10.65
C CYS A 221 -8.91 5.35 12.17
N ILE A 222 -9.15 4.29 12.93
CA ILE A 222 -8.95 4.28 14.39
C ILE A 222 -7.74 3.45 14.83
N ASP A 223 -7.30 2.49 14.01
CA ASP A 223 -6.03 1.77 14.20
C ASP A 223 -5.56 1.14 12.87
N THR A 224 -4.26 0.88 12.75
CA THR A 224 -3.64 0.26 11.57
C THR A 224 -2.43 -0.58 11.96
N SER A 225 -2.17 -1.66 11.21
CA SER A 225 -1.17 -2.66 11.65
C SER A 225 0.26 -2.16 11.45
N MET A 226 0.47 -1.34 10.43
CA MET A 226 1.77 -0.73 10.17
C MET A 226 2.06 0.37 11.19
N GLY A 227 3.34 0.54 11.47
CA GLY A 227 3.83 1.27 12.64
C GLY A 227 4.33 2.66 12.34
N LEU A 228 5.44 3.01 12.99
CA LEU A 228 6.36 4.07 12.59
C LEU A 228 6.82 3.88 11.13
N THR A 229 7.07 2.62 10.75
CA THR A 229 7.49 2.21 9.42
C THR A 229 6.55 1.12 8.87
N PRO A 230 6.62 0.83 7.57
CA PRO A 230 5.90 -0.30 6.97
C PRO A 230 6.37 -1.71 7.41
N LEU A 231 7.23 -1.85 8.42
CA LEU A 231 7.74 -3.14 8.89
C LEU A 231 6.78 -3.83 9.88
N GLU A 232 6.13 -3.06 10.76
CA GLU A 232 5.23 -3.59 11.81
C GLU A 232 3.98 -4.23 11.21
N GLY A 233 3.43 -5.21 11.91
CA GLY A 233 2.11 -5.77 11.66
C GLY A 233 2.12 -7.17 11.07
N LEU A 234 1.45 -7.31 9.94
CA LEU A 234 1.25 -8.60 9.28
C LEU A 234 2.56 -9.18 8.75
N VAL A 235 2.59 -10.50 8.59
CA VAL A 235 3.62 -11.17 7.77
C VAL A 235 3.47 -10.68 6.34
N MET A 236 4.58 -10.37 5.68
CA MET A 236 4.58 -9.87 4.30
C MET A 236 5.51 -10.73 3.43
N GLY A 237 5.75 -10.33 2.17
CA GLY A 237 6.63 -11.09 1.28
C GLY A 237 8.05 -11.25 1.86
N THR A 238 8.70 -10.15 2.21
CA THR A 238 10.08 -10.14 2.73
C THR A 238 10.23 -9.46 4.10
N ARG A 239 9.16 -8.82 4.59
CA ARG A 239 9.14 -8.12 5.88
C ARG A 239 8.64 -9.03 6.98
N SER A 240 9.26 -8.93 8.15
CA SER A 240 8.94 -9.80 9.30
C SER A 240 7.51 -9.63 9.82
N GLY A 241 6.97 -8.41 9.77
CA GLY A 241 5.85 -8.06 10.62
C GLY A 241 6.26 -8.02 12.09
N ASP A 242 5.30 -8.26 12.97
CA ASP A 242 5.49 -8.23 14.42
C ASP A 242 6.41 -9.33 14.92
N ILE A 243 7.46 -8.92 15.63
CA ILE A 243 8.35 -9.77 16.43
C ILE A 243 8.62 -9.11 17.79
N ASP A 244 9.08 -9.90 18.75
CA ASP A 244 9.53 -9.37 20.04
C ASP A 244 10.76 -8.45 19.85
N PRO A 245 10.73 -7.18 20.29
CA PRO A 245 11.87 -6.26 20.21
C PRO A 245 13.16 -6.81 20.84
N ALA A 246 13.07 -7.69 21.86
CA ALA A 246 14.22 -8.29 22.50
C ALA A 246 15.02 -9.23 21.57
N VAL A 247 14.39 -9.74 20.50
CA VAL A 247 15.09 -10.51 19.45
C VAL A 247 16.19 -9.66 18.80
N LEU A 248 15.96 -8.37 18.59
CA LEU A 248 16.95 -7.46 18.00
C LEU A 248 18.18 -7.31 18.91
N PHE A 249 17.95 -7.14 20.21
CA PHE A 249 19.03 -7.05 21.19
C PHE A 249 19.78 -8.37 21.31
N HIS A 250 19.10 -9.51 21.22
CA HIS A 250 19.72 -10.82 21.21
C HIS A 250 20.63 -11.00 19.99
N LEU A 251 20.12 -10.69 18.79
CA LEU A 251 20.90 -10.79 17.54
C LEU A 251 22.11 -9.86 17.54
N ALA A 252 21.97 -8.64 18.05
CA ALA A 252 23.09 -7.70 18.16
C ALA A 252 24.15 -8.20 19.17
N ARG A 253 23.73 -8.56 20.39
CA ARG A 253 24.67 -8.91 21.47
C ARG A 253 25.32 -10.29 21.31
N VAL A 254 24.56 -11.26 20.82
CA VAL A 254 24.99 -12.67 20.71
C VAL A 254 25.39 -13.00 19.28
N GLY A 255 24.58 -12.59 18.31
CA GLY A 255 24.83 -12.85 16.88
C GLY A 255 25.83 -11.87 16.24
N GLY A 256 26.18 -10.77 16.92
CA GLY A 256 27.09 -9.75 16.40
C GLY A 256 26.51 -8.93 15.24
N TYR A 257 25.17 -8.92 15.08
CA TYR A 257 24.52 -8.19 13.99
C TYR A 257 24.70 -6.67 14.17
N THR A 258 25.04 -5.97 13.09
CA THR A 258 24.98 -4.52 13.01
C THR A 258 23.54 -4.03 12.78
N ILE A 259 23.29 -2.73 12.96
CA ILE A 259 21.97 -2.13 12.66
C ILE A 259 21.57 -2.36 11.21
N ASP A 260 22.48 -2.16 10.25
CA ASP A 260 22.21 -2.38 8.83
C ASP A 260 21.88 -3.84 8.52
N GLN A 261 22.55 -4.79 9.19
CA GLN A 261 22.26 -6.21 9.04
C GLN A 261 20.89 -6.59 9.64
N LEU A 262 20.49 -5.95 10.74
CA LEU A 262 19.16 -6.13 11.30
C LEU A 262 18.09 -5.54 10.37
N ASP A 263 18.32 -4.34 9.83
CA ASP A 263 17.41 -3.74 8.85
C ASP A 263 17.25 -4.63 7.61
N GLU A 264 18.37 -5.10 7.04
CA GLU A 264 18.34 -6.00 5.89
C GLU A 264 17.63 -7.32 6.22
N LEU A 265 17.90 -7.90 7.40
CA LEU A 265 17.25 -9.12 7.85
C LEU A 265 15.73 -8.95 7.90
N LEU A 266 15.25 -7.91 8.58
CA LEU A 266 13.83 -7.72 8.85
C LEU A 266 13.05 -7.22 7.62
N ASN A 267 13.65 -6.40 6.77
CA ASN A 267 12.97 -5.83 5.62
C ASN A 267 13.07 -6.68 4.34
N ARG A 268 14.16 -7.43 4.17
CA ARG A 268 14.47 -8.11 2.88
C ARG A 268 14.65 -9.62 2.98
N LYS A 269 14.93 -10.18 4.16
CA LYS A 269 15.24 -11.62 4.33
C LYS A 269 14.27 -12.35 5.27
N SER A 270 13.17 -11.69 5.67
CA SER A 270 12.16 -12.22 6.59
C SER A 270 10.84 -12.50 5.87
N GLY A 271 9.72 -12.53 6.59
CA GLY A 271 8.40 -12.74 6.01
C GLY A 271 8.22 -14.13 5.39
N MET A 272 7.37 -14.22 4.37
CA MET A 272 7.17 -15.46 3.63
C MET A 272 8.47 -15.95 2.99
N LEU A 273 9.32 -15.05 2.46
CA LEU A 273 10.63 -15.44 1.93
C LEU A 273 11.49 -16.13 2.98
N GLY A 274 11.62 -15.55 4.17
CA GLY A 274 12.43 -16.12 5.25
C GLY A 274 11.86 -17.44 5.78
N LEU A 275 10.54 -17.59 5.82
CA LEU A 275 9.88 -18.79 6.37
C LEU A 275 9.79 -19.93 5.34
N SER A 276 9.40 -19.62 4.11
CA SER A 276 9.06 -20.58 3.05
C SER A 276 10.10 -20.65 1.92
N GLY A 277 10.90 -19.60 1.71
CA GLY A 277 11.76 -19.45 0.54
C GLY A 277 11.06 -18.83 -0.67
N TYR A 278 9.78 -18.50 -0.57
CA TYR A 278 8.96 -17.95 -1.66
C TYR A 278 8.28 -16.64 -1.23
N THR A 279 8.10 -15.73 -2.19
CA THR A 279 7.31 -14.51 -2.02
C THR A 279 5.97 -14.55 -2.75
N ASP A 280 5.85 -15.39 -3.78
CA ASP A 280 4.62 -15.60 -4.53
C ASP A 280 3.75 -16.67 -3.85
N MET A 281 2.48 -16.35 -3.58
CA MET A 281 1.59 -17.29 -2.90
C MET A 281 1.24 -18.51 -3.75
N ARG A 282 1.36 -18.42 -5.08
CA ARG A 282 1.14 -19.57 -5.97
C ARG A 282 2.20 -20.65 -5.71
N ASP A 283 3.47 -20.24 -5.65
CA ASP A 283 4.59 -21.14 -5.35
C ASP A 283 4.47 -21.71 -3.93
N VAL A 284 3.98 -20.90 -2.97
CA VAL A 284 3.69 -21.37 -1.60
C VAL A 284 2.63 -22.46 -1.60
N HIS A 285 1.49 -22.25 -2.26
CA HIS A 285 0.41 -23.24 -2.33
C HIS A 285 0.84 -24.51 -3.04
N ASP A 286 1.60 -24.41 -4.13
CA ASP A 286 2.15 -25.56 -4.84
C ASP A 286 3.10 -26.37 -3.95
N ALA A 287 3.97 -25.71 -3.17
CA ALA A 287 4.85 -26.38 -2.22
C ALA A 287 4.07 -27.09 -1.09
N VAL A 288 3.01 -26.46 -0.56
CA VAL A 288 2.11 -27.08 0.43
C VAL A 288 1.39 -28.29 -0.15
N ALA A 289 0.86 -28.18 -1.37
CA ALA A 289 0.17 -29.29 -2.06
C ALA A 289 1.12 -30.48 -2.32
N ASN A 290 2.41 -30.20 -2.51
CA ASN A 290 3.47 -31.21 -2.64
C ASN A 290 3.98 -31.76 -1.29
N GLY A 291 3.42 -31.34 -0.17
CA GLY A 291 3.72 -31.87 1.17
C GLY A 291 4.89 -31.20 1.90
N ASP A 292 5.31 -29.99 1.52
CA ASP A 292 6.33 -29.25 2.27
C ASP A 292 5.75 -28.68 3.59
N GLU A 293 5.95 -29.40 4.69
CA GLU A 293 5.46 -29.01 6.02
C GLU A 293 6.09 -27.70 6.55
N ARG A 294 7.30 -27.32 6.10
CA ARG A 294 7.91 -26.05 6.48
C ARG A 294 7.15 -24.89 5.84
N VAL A 295 6.82 -25.01 4.55
CA VAL A 295 6.06 -23.99 3.82
C VAL A 295 4.63 -23.92 4.35
N LYS A 296 4.02 -25.05 4.69
CA LYS A 296 2.71 -25.08 5.36
C LYS A 296 2.74 -24.35 6.70
N THR A 297 3.77 -24.59 7.52
CA THR A 297 3.95 -23.85 8.79
C THR A 297 4.09 -22.35 8.54
N ALA A 298 4.81 -21.93 7.49
CA ALA A 298 4.93 -20.52 7.12
C ALA A 298 3.56 -19.90 6.80
N LEU A 299 2.73 -20.62 6.05
CA LEU A 299 1.39 -20.20 5.67
C LEU A 299 0.43 -20.17 6.89
N ASP A 300 0.56 -21.13 7.80
CA ASP A 300 -0.19 -21.12 9.08
C ASP A 300 0.17 -19.89 9.94
N VAL A 301 1.45 -19.48 9.98
CA VAL A 301 1.89 -18.25 10.65
C VAL A 301 1.26 -17.02 9.99
N TYR A 302 1.20 -16.98 8.66
CA TYR A 302 0.55 -15.91 7.89
C TYR A 302 -0.93 -15.78 8.27
N TYR A 303 -1.68 -16.88 8.26
CA TYR A 303 -3.10 -16.91 8.66
C TYR A 303 -3.30 -16.51 10.11
N HIS A 304 -2.46 -17.04 11.00
CA HIS A 304 -2.53 -16.75 12.43
C HIS A 304 -2.38 -15.25 12.71
N ARG A 305 -1.44 -14.57 12.03
CA ARG A 305 -1.22 -13.13 12.20
C ARG A 305 -2.38 -12.29 11.67
N ILE A 306 -2.92 -12.62 10.49
CA ILE A 306 -4.11 -11.92 9.96
C ILE A 306 -5.30 -12.07 10.93
N LYS A 307 -5.58 -13.30 11.37
CA LYS A 307 -6.66 -13.59 12.31
C LYS A 307 -6.52 -12.84 13.63
N GLY A 308 -5.29 -12.73 14.15
CA GLY A 308 -4.98 -11.94 15.33
C GLY A 308 -5.37 -10.47 15.17
N TYR A 309 -5.01 -9.86 14.03
CA TYR A 309 -5.39 -8.47 13.72
C TYR A 309 -6.90 -8.29 13.54
N VAL A 310 -7.58 -9.23 12.87
CA VAL A 310 -9.05 -9.20 12.77
C VAL A 310 -9.68 -9.25 14.16
N GLY A 311 -9.23 -10.14 15.05
CA GLY A 311 -9.73 -10.22 16.42
C GLY A 311 -9.47 -8.95 17.23
N LYS A 312 -8.25 -8.38 17.12
CA LYS A 312 -7.88 -7.10 17.74
C LYS A 312 -8.84 -5.99 17.31
N TYR A 313 -9.01 -5.80 16.01
CA TYR A 313 -9.84 -4.72 15.47
C TYR A 313 -11.32 -4.94 15.67
N TYR A 314 -11.77 -6.20 15.69
CA TYR A 314 -13.14 -6.51 16.09
C TYR A 314 -13.42 -6.02 17.52
N ALA A 315 -12.49 -6.27 18.45
CA ALA A 315 -12.60 -5.82 19.83
C ALA A 315 -12.54 -4.28 19.97
N GLU A 316 -11.67 -3.62 19.21
CA GLU A 316 -11.53 -2.15 19.24
C GLU A 316 -12.71 -1.41 18.60
N LEU A 317 -13.28 -1.97 17.53
CA LEU A 317 -14.49 -1.43 16.90
C LEU A 317 -15.73 -1.68 17.76
N GLY A 318 -15.79 -2.81 18.47
CA GLY A 318 -16.89 -3.25 19.33
C GLY A 318 -18.08 -3.83 18.56
N HIS A 319 -18.28 -3.37 17.33
CA HIS A 319 -19.19 -3.94 16.33
C HIS A 319 -18.52 -3.81 14.97
N VAL A 320 -18.56 -4.86 14.15
CA VAL A 320 -18.00 -4.86 12.79
C VAL A 320 -19.11 -5.15 11.81
N ASP A 321 -19.37 -4.22 10.90
CA ASP A 321 -20.33 -4.43 9.81
C ASP A 321 -19.69 -5.25 8.69
N VAL A 322 -18.43 -4.96 8.36
CA VAL A 322 -17.77 -5.47 7.15
C VAL A 322 -16.29 -5.79 7.38
N ILE A 323 -15.83 -6.90 6.81
CA ILE A 323 -14.41 -7.17 6.58
C ILE A 323 -14.17 -7.14 5.07
N THR A 324 -13.25 -6.30 4.61
CA THR A 324 -12.97 -6.14 3.18
C THR A 324 -11.54 -6.58 2.85
N PHE A 325 -11.39 -7.54 1.95
CA PHE A 325 -10.11 -7.91 1.35
C PHE A 325 -9.82 -7.08 0.11
N THR A 326 -8.56 -6.71 -0.06
CA THR A 326 -8.06 -5.99 -1.23
C THR A 326 -6.59 -6.30 -1.51
N ALA A 327 -6.05 -5.72 -2.58
CA ALA A 327 -4.69 -5.86 -3.08
C ALA A 327 -4.36 -7.27 -3.61
N GLY A 328 -3.12 -7.44 -4.08
CA GLY A 328 -2.72 -8.57 -4.92
C GLY A 328 -3.08 -9.96 -4.37
N ILE A 329 -2.88 -10.22 -3.08
CA ILE A 329 -3.26 -11.50 -2.44
C ILE A 329 -4.75 -11.47 -2.08
N GLY A 330 -5.23 -10.40 -1.46
CA GLY A 330 -6.63 -10.31 -0.99
C GLY A 330 -7.66 -10.47 -2.12
N GLU A 331 -7.35 -9.98 -3.32
CA GLU A 331 -8.24 -10.08 -4.49
C GLU A 331 -8.15 -11.45 -5.18
N ASN A 332 -6.98 -12.09 -5.16
CA ASN A 332 -6.68 -13.21 -6.06
C ASN A 332 -6.55 -14.58 -5.37
N ASP A 333 -6.41 -14.62 -4.05
CA ASP A 333 -6.14 -15.84 -3.29
C ASP A 333 -7.33 -16.22 -2.39
N ASP A 334 -8.20 -17.09 -2.92
CA ASP A 334 -9.37 -17.60 -2.21
C ASP A 334 -9.00 -18.48 -1.00
N ILE A 335 -7.90 -19.23 -1.10
CA ILE A 335 -7.37 -20.06 -0.01
C ILE A 335 -6.98 -19.18 1.18
N VAL A 336 -6.25 -18.08 0.94
CA VAL A 336 -5.87 -17.13 1.99
C VAL A 336 -7.10 -16.51 2.65
N ARG A 337 -8.07 -16.01 1.86
CA ARG A 337 -9.29 -15.39 2.42
C ARG A 337 -10.07 -16.34 3.32
N LEU A 338 -10.24 -17.59 2.89
CA LEU A 338 -10.96 -18.62 3.63
C LEU A 338 -10.25 -18.95 4.95
N ASN A 339 -8.94 -19.25 4.91
CA ASN A 339 -8.21 -19.73 6.07
C ASN A 339 -7.86 -18.63 7.08
N ALA A 340 -7.67 -17.39 6.61
CA ALA A 340 -7.42 -16.24 7.48
C ALA A 340 -8.60 -15.95 8.42
N LEU A 341 -9.84 -16.21 7.99
CA LEU A 341 -11.05 -15.97 8.77
C LEU A 341 -11.66 -17.23 9.41
N ALA A 342 -11.15 -18.42 9.09
CA ALA A 342 -11.67 -19.68 9.63
C ALA A 342 -11.66 -19.71 11.18
N GLY A 343 -12.70 -20.24 11.80
CA GLY A 343 -12.79 -20.33 13.26
C GLY A 343 -13.30 -19.05 13.95
N LEU A 344 -13.71 -18.03 13.19
CA LEU A 344 -14.30 -16.79 13.70
C LEU A 344 -15.84 -16.78 13.62
N GLU A 345 -16.47 -17.95 13.41
CA GLU A 345 -17.93 -18.05 13.18
C GLU A 345 -18.74 -17.56 14.39
N ARG A 346 -18.18 -17.69 15.60
CA ARG A 346 -18.77 -17.18 16.85
C ARG A 346 -18.78 -15.64 16.94
N LEU A 347 -17.97 -14.96 16.15
CA LEU A 347 -17.96 -13.50 16.02
C LEU A 347 -18.84 -13.03 14.84
N GLY A 348 -19.64 -13.93 14.25
CA GLY A 348 -20.48 -13.60 13.12
C GLY A 348 -19.75 -13.56 11.77
N ILE A 349 -18.47 -13.93 11.73
CA ILE A 349 -17.62 -13.89 10.54
C ILE A 349 -17.60 -15.26 9.87
N GLN A 350 -18.09 -15.32 8.63
CA GLN A 350 -18.11 -16.55 7.84
C GLN A 350 -17.81 -16.24 6.38
N VAL A 351 -17.13 -17.17 5.70
CA VAL A 351 -16.84 -17.10 4.28
C VAL A 351 -17.51 -18.30 3.60
N ASP A 352 -18.36 -18.02 2.62
CA ASP A 352 -18.99 -19.02 1.76
C ASP A 352 -17.96 -19.52 0.73
N PRO A 353 -17.58 -20.81 0.72
CA PRO A 353 -16.54 -21.32 -0.17
C PRO A 353 -16.88 -21.17 -1.65
N GLU A 354 -18.14 -21.30 -2.05
CA GLU A 354 -18.55 -21.20 -3.45
C GLU A 354 -18.48 -19.75 -3.93
N ARG A 355 -18.98 -18.81 -3.12
CA ARG A 355 -18.87 -17.36 -3.42
C ARG A 355 -17.42 -16.90 -3.39
N ASN A 356 -16.60 -17.45 -2.49
CA ASN A 356 -15.20 -17.07 -2.34
C ASN A 356 -14.31 -17.56 -3.50
N ALA A 357 -14.66 -18.66 -4.16
CA ALA A 357 -13.82 -19.34 -5.13
C ALA A 357 -13.23 -18.43 -6.22
N GLY A 358 -11.94 -18.61 -6.49
CA GLY A 358 -11.20 -17.92 -7.54
C GLY A 358 -10.91 -16.44 -7.26
N ARG A 359 -10.46 -15.76 -8.32
CA ARG A 359 -10.05 -14.35 -8.29
C ARG A 359 -11.24 -13.43 -8.42
N LYS A 360 -11.26 -12.32 -7.69
CA LYS A 360 -12.33 -11.31 -7.75
C LYS A 360 -11.79 -10.04 -8.41
N LYS A 361 -12.28 -9.76 -9.63
CA LYS A 361 -11.93 -8.54 -10.38
C LYS A 361 -12.92 -7.40 -10.20
N GLN A 362 -13.99 -7.65 -9.45
CA GLN A 362 -15.07 -6.73 -9.20
C GLN A 362 -15.51 -6.89 -7.74
N PRO A 363 -16.10 -5.85 -7.12
CA PRO A 363 -16.72 -5.95 -5.82
C PRO A 363 -17.59 -7.21 -5.67
N THR A 364 -17.28 -8.04 -4.68
CA THR A 364 -17.94 -9.34 -4.50
C THR A 364 -18.18 -9.64 -3.02
N VAL A 365 -19.43 -9.96 -2.65
CA VAL A 365 -19.75 -10.53 -1.34
C VAL A 365 -19.33 -11.99 -1.30
N ILE A 366 -18.52 -12.35 -0.30
CA ILE A 366 -18.05 -13.73 -0.09
C ILE A 366 -18.52 -14.34 1.23
N SER A 367 -19.29 -13.61 2.05
CA SER A 367 -20.02 -14.19 3.18
C SER A 367 -21.34 -14.83 2.74
N PRO A 368 -21.88 -15.80 3.51
CA PRO A 368 -23.21 -16.34 3.27
C PRO A 368 -24.30 -15.28 3.53
N ASP A 369 -25.49 -15.51 3.01
CA ASP A 369 -26.63 -14.62 3.26
C ASP A 369 -27.01 -14.62 4.74
N GLY A 370 -27.30 -13.43 5.28
CA GLY A 370 -27.65 -13.27 6.70
C GLY A 370 -26.46 -13.39 7.67
N ALA A 371 -25.21 -13.42 7.18
CA ALA A 371 -24.04 -13.28 8.04
C ALA A 371 -24.11 -11.96 8.82
N GLU A 372 -23.77 -12.01 10.11
CA GLU A 372 -23.75 -10.82 10.98
C GLU A 372 -22.67 -9.84 10.53
N VAL A 373 -21.49 -10.35 10.13
CA VAL A 373 -20.42 -9.57 9.50
C VAL A 373 -20.38 -9.89 8.02
N THR A 374 -20.55 -8.89 7.16
CA THR A 374 -20.39 -9.06 5.72
C THR A 374 -18.90 -9.20 5.38
N VAL A 375 -18.53 -10.18 4.56
CA VAL A 375 -17.16 -10.31 4.06
C VAL A 375 -17.13 -9.98 2.57
N LEU A 376 -16.31 -9.01 2.18
CA LEU A 376 -16.21 -8.49 0.82
C LEU A 376 -14.81 -8.66 0.25
N VAL A 377 -14.74 -8.71 -1.08
CA VAL A 377 -13.52 -8.44 -1.83
C VAL A 377 -13.77 -7.20 -2.70
N ILE A 378 -12.96 -6.17 -2.51
CA ILE A 378 -13.01 -4.92 -3.28
C ILE A 378 -11.63 -4.69 -3.90
N PRO A 379 -11.49 -4.73 -5.24
CA PRO A 379 -10.23 -4.37 -5.88
C PRO A 379 -9.84 -2.93 -5.59
N THR A 380 -8.62 -2.70 -5.10
CA THR A 380 -8.13 -1.33 -4.84
C THR A 380 -7.79 -0.62 -6.14
N ASN A 381 -7.98 0.71 -6.18
CA ASN A 381 -7.51 1.56 -7.27
C ASN A 381 -6.86 2.81 -6.67
N GLU A 382 -5.59 2.66 -6.26
CA GLU A 382 -4.84 3.73 -5.59
C GLU A 382 -4.58 4.90 -6.54
N GLU A 383 -4.33 4.61 -7.81
CA GLU A 383 -4.08 5.62 -8.83
C GLU A 383 -5.31 6.49 -9.08
N LEU A 384 -6.51 5.91 -9.12
CA LEU A 384 -7.76 6.69 -9.19
C LEU A 384 -7.96 7.57 -7.96
N GLU A 385 -7.69 7.06 -6.77
CA GLU A 385 -7.80 7.84 -5.54
C GLU A 385 -6.80 9.01 -5.54
N ILE A 386 -5.55 8.78 -5.98
CA ILE A 386 -4.56 9.84 -6.15
C ILE A 386 -5.03 10.87 -7.18
N ALA A 387 -5.58 10.43 -8.31
CA ALA A 387 -6.09 11.33 -9.35
C ALA A 387 -7.22 12.22 -8.82
N ARG A 388 -8.21 11.64 -8.12
CA ARG A 388 -9.33 12.38 -7.52
C ARG A 388 -8.86 13.36 -6.44
N GLN A 389 -7.97 12.94 -5.56
CA GLN A 389 -7.39 13.82 -4.53
C GLN A 389 -6.58 14.96 -5.16
N SER A 390 -5.85 14.68 -6.25
CA SER A 390 -5.08 15.71 -6.97
C SER A 390 -5.99 16.78 -7.56
N VAL A 391 -7.08 16.39 -8.23
CA VAL A 391 -8.07 17.32 -8.78
C VAL A 391 -8.69 18.14 -7.66
N ALA A 392 -9.18 17.50 -6.60
CA ALA A 392 -9.82 18.18 -5.48
C ALA A 392 -8.90 19.17 -4.74
N ALA A 393 -7.58 18.91 -4.72
CA ALA A 393 -6.61 19.78 -4.05
C ALA A 393 -6.34 21.11 -4.78
N ILE A 394 -6.61 21.18 -6.10
CA ILE A 394 -6.29 22.35 -6.92
C ILE A 394 -7.49 23.27 -7.22
N GLY A 395 -8.72 22.85 -6.88
CA GLY A 395 -9.96 23.59 -7.10
C GLY A 395 -10.94 22.83 -7.97
#